data_AF-A0A5A9EVZ6-F1
#
_entry.id   AF-A0A5A9EVZ6-F1
#
_cell.length_a   1.000
_cell.length_b   1.000
_cell.length_c   1.000
_cell.angle_alpha   90.00
_cell.angle_beta   90.00
_cell.angle_gamma   90.00
#
_symmetry.space_group_name_H-M   'P 1'
#
loop_
_entity.id
_entity.type
_entity.pdbx_description
1 polymer ?
#
loop_
_entity_poly.entity_id
_entity_poly.type
_entity_poly.pdbx_seq_one_letter_code
_entity_poly.pdbx_strand_id
1 'polypeptide(L)'
;MDNIGFGSGAAGGFRSRPGRTLSSLIAPLALGLSLCLAFGATPSRAQQANPAATPPAAESATAKLTILYAQGTTDLEETGGRGGMARLAGAIRQERSSHRHVLALHGGQTLAPSVLAFYDQGAHIIDLLNGMTIDAMAALNREFHHGDDQLSARAFEAGFPIVTTNTVDRSTGRTPDGLEEAVVLTAGPLRIGVLAATPVLTRETTRTQRTEFRDPVAALAAKAAALRAEGVDLVVAMTGYAGDTHRSILAARPADIVLYQDRSRPFAVDYDGRFLSATVGPQAGWVLALDLTVERTAQADGKTRVTWAPSPRLIDTAAVAPDPAVDIQAKAYAARLDTMLRMEVGRLTGPIDTRKEAVRTGENAFANAVVDMLRAALDADVALINGGGIRGDRSYPAGALLTRRDIYAELPYHDVGVVLDVTGQQLWDAVESGVSAVEQLQGRFPHLSNARAEIDLSRPPGQRLRSLSVGGKPVGLSTHYRLATSSFLAAGGDGYGMLAGAPRLVEDRNTDFVSTQLISQITRDGEFVPRLDGRMTVRR
;
A
#
# COMPACT_ATOMS: atom_id res chain seq x y z
N MET A 1 -25.97 3.46 -46.08
CA MET A 1 -24.72 3.28 -46.84
C MET A 1 -23.62 3.53 -45.82
N ASP A 2 -22.99 2.55 -45.18
CA ASP A 2 -22.90 1.11 -45.44
C ASP A 2 -22.96 0.30 -44.13
N ASN A 3 -23.58 -0.87 -44.27
CA ASN A 3 -23.78 -1.92 -43.27
C ASN A 3 -22.49 -2.68 -42.98
N ILE A 4 -22.27 -3.08 -41.73
CA ILE A 4 -21.66 -4.39 -41.43
C ILE A 4 -22.48 -5.05 -40.34
N GLY A 5 -23.23 -6.08 -40.72
CA GLY A 5 -23.98 -6.95 -39.82
C GLY A 5 -23.20 -8.21 -39.49
N PHE A 6 -23.45 -8.77 -38.31
CA PHE A 6 -23.14 -10.15 -37.98
C PHE A 6 -24.37 -10.81 -37.38
N GLY A 7 -24.91 -11.79 -38.11
CA GLY A 7 -25.99 -12.66 -37.68
C GLY A 7 -25.65 -14.12 -37.94
N SER A 8 -25.58 -14.88 -36.84
CA SER A 8 -26.05 -16.27 -36.62
C SER A 8 -25.85 -17.39 -37.67
N GLY A 9 -25.40 -18.55 -37.17
CA GLY A 9 -25.66 -19.88 -37.74
C GLY A 9 -24.55 -20.87 -37.36
N ALA A 10 -24.65 -21.62 -36.26
CA ALA A 10 -25.38 -22.88 -36.06
C ALA A 10 -24.56 -24.17 -36.39
N ALA A 11 -24.38 -24.98 -35.34
CA ALA A 11 -24.37 -26.45 -35.27
C ALA A 11 -23.62 -27.30 -36.33
N GLY A 12 -22.68 -28.13 -35.84
CA GLY A 12 -22.20 -29.33 -36.55
C GLY A 12 -21.19 -30.10 -35.70
N GLY A 13 -21.62 -31.22 -35.12
CA GLY A 13 -20.83 -32.01 -34.18
C GLY A 13 -19.99 -33.14 -34.78
N PHE A 14 -19.38 -33.89 -33.84
CA PHE A 14 -18.79 -35.23 -33.94
C PHE A 14 -17.58 -35.44 -34.87
N ARG A 15 -16.41 -35.73 -34.26
CA ARG A 15 -15.89 -37.11 -34.14
C ARG A 15 -14.54 -37.14 -33.41
N SER A 16 -14.54 -37.87 -32.31
CA SER A 16 -13.36 -38.47 -31.70
C SER A 16 -12.76 -39.53 -32.63
N ARG A 17 -11.42 -39.63 -32.66
CA ARG A 17 -10.75 -40.93 -32.86
C ARG A 17 -9.41 -41.01 -32.13
N PRO A 18 -8.99 -42.24 -31.75
CA PRO A 18 -8.03 -42.50 -30.70
C PRO A 18 -6.69 -43.08 -31.21
N GLY A 19 -5.74 -43.19 -30.29
CA GLY A 19 -4.90 -44.39 -30.13
C GLY A 19 -3.66 -44.51 -31.01
N ARG A 20 -2.50 -44.60 -30.35
CA ARG A 20 -1.42 -45.49 -30.77
C ARG A 20 -0.60 -45.96 -29.57
N THR A 21 -0.83 -47.21 -29.21
CA THR A 21 0.03 -48.08 -28.38
C THR A 21 0.99 -48.88 -29.27
N LEU A 22 1.87 -49.65 -28.62
CA LEU A 22 2.87 -50.63 -29.08
C LEU A 22 4.29 -50.02 -29.13
N SER A 23 5.33 -50.59 -28.52
CA SER A 23 5.60 -52.03 -28.40
C SER A 23 6.56 -52.33 -27.24
N SER A 24 6.29 -53.44 -26.57
CA SER A 24 7.17 -54.24 -25.72
C SER A 24 8.39 -54.81 -26.46
N LEU A 25 9.51 -54.99 -25.76
CA LEU A 25 10.49 -56.04 -26.03
C LEU A 25 10.97 -56.64 -24.69
N ILE A 26 10.60 -57.90 -24.49
CA ILE A 26 11.11 -58.84 -23.48
C ILE A 26 12.07 -59.77 -24.23
N ALA A 27 13.23 -60.08 -23.64
CA ALA A 27 13.95 -61.35 -23.84
C ALA A 27 15.05 -61.57 -22.78
N PRO A 28 15.42 -62.84 -22.46
CA PRO A 28 15.78 -63.28 -21.11
C PRO A 28 17.11 -64.08 -21.00
N LEU A 29 17.32 -64.74 -19.85
CA LEU A 29 18.25 -65.87 -19.55
C LEU A 29 19.76 -65.53 -19.39
N ALA A 30 20.59 -66.17 -18.57
CA ALA A 30 20.51 -67.43 -17.81
C ALA A 30 21.52 -67.47 -16.63
N LEU A 31 21.22 -68.35 -15.67
CA LEU A 31 22.06 -68.85 -14.58
C LEU A 31 23.38 -69.50 -15.06
N GLY A 32 24.42 -69.45 -14.22
CA GLY A 32 25.60 -70.32 -14.31
C GLY A 32 26.36 -70.39 -13.00
N LEU A 33 25.98 -71.34 -12.14
CA LEU A 33 26.71 -71.78 -10.95
C LEU A 33 28.11 -72.33 -11.33
N SER A 34 29.13 -72.08 -10.53
CA SER A 34 30.28 -72.97 -10.44
C SER A 34 30.78 -73.04 -8.99
N LEU A 35 30.66 -74.26 -8.47
CA LEU A 35 31.03 -74.75 -7.16
C LEU A 35 32.50 -75.17 -7.21
N CYS A 36 33.36 -74.63 -6.34
CA CYS A 36 34.67 -75.21 -6.05
C CYS A 36 34.81 -75.36 -4.53
N LEU A 37 34.78 -76.62 -4.09
CA LEU A 37 35.12 -77.06 -2.74
C LEU A 37 36.64 -77.12 -2.59
N ALA A 38 37.17 -76.51 -1.53
CA ALA A 38 38.48 -76.86 -0.98
C ALA A 38 38.41 -76.82 0.55
N PHE A 39 38.62 -77.98 1.16
CA PHE A 39 38.79 -78.21 2.59
C PHE A 39 40.09 -77.55 3.09
N GLY A 40 40.06 -76.90 4.25
CA GLY A 40 41.25 -76.40 4.93
C GLY A 40 40.95 -76.01 6.39
N ALA A 41 41.68 -76.61 7.31
CA ALA A 41 41.46 -76.61 8.76
C ALA A 41 41.50 -75.22 9.43
N THR A 42 40.71 -75.09 10.50
CA THR A 42 40.73 -73.98 11.45
C THR A 42 42.02 -73.96 12.29
N PRO A 43 42.57 -72.76 12.53
CA PRO A 43 43.06 -72.45 13.87
C PRO A 43 42.33 -71.21 14.43
N SER A 44 41.95 -71.32 15.70
CA SER A 44 41.45 -70.22 16.54
C SER A 44 42.46 -69.06 16.54
N ARG A 45 42.04 -67.89 16.04
CA ARG A 45 42.80 -66.65 16.11
C ARG A 45 42.01 -65.61 16.89
N ALA A 46 42.65 -65.09 17.94
CA ALA A 46 42.16 -64.08 18.84
C ALA A 46 41.56 -62.88 18.10
N GLN A 47 40.41 -62.43 18.62
CA GLN A 47 39.64 -61.29 18.17
C GLN A 47 40.46 -60.00 18.42
N GLN A 48 41.13 -59.51 17.38
CA GLN A 48 41.69 -58.15 17.37
C GLN A 48 40.52 -57.18 17.35
N ALA A 49 40.41 -56.37 18.40
CA ALA A 49 39.48 -55.25 18.43
C ALA A 49 39.80 -54.29 17.28
N ASN A 50 38.85 -54.12 16.35
CA ASN A 50 38.87 -53.01 15.41
C ASN A 50 38.83 -51.71 16.21
N PRO A 51 39.68 -50.70 15.90
CA PRO A 51 39.46 -49.37 16.45
C PRO A 51 38.09 -48.90 15.98
N ALA A 52 37.27 -48.41 16.93
CA ALA A 52 35.94 -47.90 16.67
C ALA A 52 36.00 -46.91 15.49
N ALA A 53 35.23 -47.19 14.44
CA ALA A 53 35.03 -46.24 13.36
C ALA A 53 34.56 -44.92 13.97
N THR A 54 35.37 -43.87 13.79
CA THR A 54 34.96 -42.51 14.07
C THR A 54 33.66 -42.27 13.30
N PRO A 55 32.54 -41.85 13.94
CA PRO A 55 31.34 -41.51 13.20
C PRO A 55 31.70 -40.46 12.14
N PRO A 56 31.15 -40.55 10.91
CA PRO A 56 31.46 -39.59 9.86
C PRO A 56 31.21 -38.19 10.41
N ALA A 57 32.23 -37.33 10.33
CA ALA A 57 32.11 -35.94 10.75
C ALA A 57 30.88 -35.35 10.05
N ALA A 58 29.96 -34.76 10.83
CA ALA A 58 28.77 -34.12 10.28
C ALA A 58 29.21 -33.10 9.22
N GLU A 59 28.86 -33.36 7.97
CA GLU A 59 29.24 -32.51 6.84
C GLU A 59 28.50 -31.17 7.01
N SER A 60 29.27 -30.10 7.28
CA SER A 60 28.77 -28.74 7.45
C SER A 60 29.05 -27.95 6.18
N ALA A 61 28.00 -27.39 5.58
CA ALA A 61 28.09 -26.56 4.39
C ALA A 61 27.74 -25.11 4.73
N THR A 62 28.63 -24.18 4.41
CA THR A 62 28.41 -22.75 4.58
C THR A 62 27.95 -22.13 3.26
N ALA A 63 26.88 -21.34 3.30
CA ALA A 63 26.36 -20.56 2.18
C ALA A 63 26.22 -19.08 2.57
N LYS A 64 26.33 -18.20 1.58
CA LYS A 64 26.12 -16.75 1.74
C LYS A 64 24.96 -16.29 0.89
N LEU A 65 24.13 -15.42 1.45
CA LEU A 65 22.97 -14.81 0.80
C LEU A 65 22.87 -13.35 1.24
N THR A 66 22.54 -12.45 0.33
CA THR A 66 22.14 -11.07 0.67
C THR A 66 20.65 -10.91 0.44
N ILE A 67 19.91 -10.46 1.46
CA ILE A 67 18.51 -10.02 1.30
C ILE A 67 18.49 -8.50 1.23
N LEU A 68 18.09 -7.94 0.09
CA LEU A 68 17.80 -6.52 -0.06
C LEU A 68 16.34 -6.26 0.27
N TYR A 69 16.09 -5.21 1.05
CA TYR A 69 14.77 -4.80 1.44
C TYR A 69 14.57 -3.30 1.26
N ALA A 70 13.51 -2.95 0.56
CA ALA A 70 12.99 -1.59 0.42
C ALA A 70 11.47 -1.63 0.60
N GLN A 71 10.87 -0.48 0.91
CA GLN A 71 9.42 -0.37 1.07
C GLN A 71 8.94 1.02 0.65
N GLY A 72 7.64 1.16 0.38
CA GLY A 72 6.99 2.46 0.25
C GLY A 72 7.63 3.37 -0.80
N THR A 73 8.02 2.82 -1.95
CA THR A 73 8.62 3.60 -3.04
C THR A 73 7.53 4.02 -4.01
N THR A 74 7.09 5.27 -3.95
CA THR A 74 6.07 5.85 -4.85
C THR A 74 6.64 6.94 -5.73
N ASP A 75 7.75 7.53 -5.32
CA ASP A 75 8.38 8.64 -6.03
C ASP A 75 9.01 8.11 -7.32
N LEU A 76 8.60 8.69 -8.45
CA LEU A 76 9.14 8.35 -9.77
C LEU A 76 10.61 8.78 -9.86
N GLU A 77 10.91 9.98 -9.39
CA GLU A 77 12.21 10.62 -9.48
C GLU A 77 12.88 10.76 -8.11
N GLU A 78 14.20 10.91 -8.13
CA GLU A 78 14.99 11.18 -6.92
C GLU A 78 14.74 12.59 -6.36
N THR A 79 14.87 12.74 -5.04
CA THR A 79 14.88 14.06 -4.39
C THR A 79 16.27 14.35 -3.84
N GLY A 80 16.89 15.44 -4.28
CA GLY A 80 18.23 15.84 -3.82
C GLY A 80 19.31 14.78 -4.09
N GLY A 81 19.17 14.01 -5.16
CA GLY A 81 20.10 12.94 -5.50
C GLY A 81 19.89 11.65 -4.72
N ARG A 82 18.75 11.44 -4.06
CA ARG A 82 18.47 10.25 -3.23
C ARG A 82 17.07 9.71 -3.50
N GLY A 83 16.89 8.40 -3.40
CA GLY A 83 15.59 7.74 -3.53
C GLY A 83 15.07 7.67 -4.97
N GLY A 84 13.79 7.35 -5.09
CA GLY A 84 13.10 7.18 -6.37
C GLY A 84 13.39 5.84 -7.04
N MET A 85 12.58 5.53 -8.06
CA MET A 85 12.58 4.21 -8.72
C MET A 85 13.92 3.87 -9.38
N ALA A 86 14.55 4.83 -10.05
CA ALA A 86 15.80 4.60 -10.75
C ALA A 86 16.98 4.25 -9.82
N ARG A 87 17.06 4.87 -8.64
CA ARG A 87 18.14 4.57 -7.68
C ARG A 87 17.89 3.29 -6.90
N LEU A 88 16.63 2.94 -6.62
CA LEU A 88 16.29 1.61 -6.11
C LEU A 88 16.77 0.51 -7.06
N ALA A 89 16.44 0.64 -8.35
CA ALA A 89 16.92 -0.27 -9.39
C ALA A 89 18.45 -0.29 -9.47
N GLY A 90 19.09 0.88 -9.35
CA GLY A 90 20.54 1.02 -9.20
C GLY A 90 21.13 0.17 -8.08
N ALA A 91 20.56 0.26 -6.88
CA ALA A 91 21.04 -0.47 -5.70
C ALA A 91 20.90 -1.98 -5.88
N ILE A 92 19.76 -2.44 -6.42
CA ILE A 92 19.52 -3.86 -6.71
C ILE A 92 20.55 -4.39 -7.72
N ARG A 93 20.76 -3.67 -8.83
CA ARG A 93 21.72 -4.06 -9.87
C ARG A 93 23.16 -4.09 -9.34
N GLN A 94 23.56 -3.08 -8.58
CA GLN A 94 24.90 -3.01 -8.01
C GLN A 94 25.17 -4.20 -7.08
N GLU A 95 24.24 -4.50 -6.18
CA GLU A 95 24.38 -5.62 -5.25
C GLU A 95 24.38 -6.97 -5.97
N ARG A 96 23.52 -7.16 -6.98
CA ARG A 96 23.53 -8.37 -7.84
C ARG A 96 24.79 -8.53 -8.67
N SER A 97 25.48 -7.44 -9.01
CA SER A 97 26.79 -7.51 -9.68
C SER A 97 27.94 -7.87 -8.73
N SER A 98 27.79 -7.57 -7.44
CA SER A 98 28.84 -7.74 -6.43
C SER A 98 28.70 -9.03 -5.61
N HIS A 99 27.49 -9.60 -5.55
CA HIS A 99 27.16 -10.77 -4.74
C HIS A 99 26.54 -11.88 -5.59
N ARG A 100 26.89 -13.14 -5.29
CA ARG A 100 26.44 -14.34 -6.03
C ARG A 100 24.96 -14.64 -5.86
N HIS A 101 24.43 -14.43 -4.66
CA HIS A 101 23.08 -14.84 -4.27
C HIS A 101 22.42 -13.66 -3.57
N VAL A 102 21.52 -12.98 -4.28
CA VAL A 102 20.83 -11.78 -3.81
C VAL A 102 19.33 -11.96 -4.02
N LEU A 103 18.55 -11.76 -2.98
CA LEU A 103 17.09 -11.70 -3.05
C LEU A 103 16.64 -10.26 -2.78
N ALA A 104 15.93 -9.64 -3.70
CA ALA A 104 15.34 -8.32 -3.58
C ALA A 104 13.86 -8.44 -3.20
N LEU A 105 13.55 -8.10 -1.94
CA LEU A 105 12.21 -8.11 -1.38
C LEU A 105 11.66 -6.68 -1.28
N HIS A 106 10.44 -6.47 -1.75
CA HIS A 106 9.76 -5.18 -1.64
C HIS A 106 8.63 -5.25 -0.61
N GLY A 107 8.70 -4.46 0.46
CA GLY A 107 7.74 -4.44 1.56
C GLY A 107 6.38 -3.80 1.23
N GLY A 108 5.97 -3.67 -0.03
CA GLY A 108 4.71 -3.04 -0.42
C GLY A 108 4.61 -1.55 -0.09
N GLN A 109 3.39 -1.06 0.17
CA GLN A 109 3.05 0.36 0.38
C GLN A 109 3.30 1.27 -0.83
N THR A 110 3.17 0.76 -2.04
CA THR A 110 3.61 1.46 -3.26
C THR A 110 2.49 1.73 -4.24
N LEU A 111 1.40 0.94 -4.23
CA LEU A 111 0.28 1.18 -5.14
C LEU A 111 -0.58 2.41 -4.77
N ALA A 112 -0.44 2.93 -3.53
CA ALA A 112 -1.10 4.16 -3.10
C ALA A 112 -0.39 4.79 -1.87
N PRO A 113 -0.54 6.11 -1.61
CA PRO A 113 -1.22 7.09 -2.44
C PRO A 113 -0.27 7.69 -3.49
N SER A 114 -0.76 7.86 -4.72
CA SER A 114 -0.07 8.59 -5.79
C SER A 114 -1.10 9.24 -6.70
N VAL A 115 -0.84 10.47 -7.17
CA VAL A 115 -1.72 11.15 -8.13
C VAL A 115 -1.83 10.33 -9.41
N LEU A 116 -0.74 9.72 -9.88
CA LEU A 116 -0.78 8.85 -11.05
C LEU A 116 -1.53 7.55 -10.76
N ALA A 117 -1.34 6.97 -9.56
CA ALA A 117 -2.07 5.77 -9.12
C ALA A 117 -3.58 5.99 -9.06
N PHE A 118 -4.03 7.21 -8.80
CA PHE A 118 -5.46 7.53 -8.91
C PHE A 118 -6.01 7.27 -10.32
N TYR A 119 -5.22 7.55 -11.36
CA TYR A 119 -5.66 7.38 -12.75
C TYR A 119 -5.44 5.97 -13.29
N ASP A 120 -4.32 5.34 -12.95
CA ASP A 120 -3.95 4.03 -13.51
C ASP A 120 -4.02 2.87 -12.51
N GLN A 121 -4.57 3.12 -11.32
CA GLN A 121 -4.73 2.14 -10.24
C GLN A 121 -3.42 1.44 -9.85
N GLY A 122 -2.27 2.12 -9.99
CA GLY A 122 -0.94 1.61 -9.64
C GLY A 122 -0.24 0.84 -10.76
N ALA A 123 -0.74 0.88 -12.00
CA ALA A 123 -0.11 0.25 -13.16
C ALA A 123 1.36 0.63 -13.35
N HIS A 124 1.64 1.94 -13.33
CA HIS A 124 2.99 2.47 -13.51
C HIS A 124 3.99 1.91 -12.49
N ILE A 125 3.55 1.67 -11.24
CA ILE A 125 4.40 1.11 -10.20
C ILE A 125 4.79 -0.32 -10.54
N ILE A 126 3.82 -1.17 -10.91
CA ILE A 126 4.09 -2.55 -11.29
C ILE A 126 5.04 -2.60 -12.49
N ASP A 127 4.80 -1.76 -13.49
CA ASP A 127 5.65 -1.66 -14.67
C ASP A 127 7.09 -1.22 -14.34
N LEU A 128 7.27 -0.26 -13.44
CA LEU A 128 8.59 0.17 -12.96
C LEU A 128 9.29 -0.93 -12.14
N LEU A 129 8.57 -1.60 -11.25
CA LEU A 129 9.12 -2.70 -10.44
C LEU A 129 9.48 -3.93 -11.28
N ASN A 130 8.75 -4.20 -12.36
CA ASN A 130 9.10 -5.24 -13.33
C ASN A 130 10.49 -5.00 -13.95
N GLY A 131 10.88 -3.73 -14.14
CA GLY A 131 12.22 -3.34 -14.58
C GLY A 131 13.34 -3.57 -13.55
N MET A 132 13.02 -3.87 -12.29
CA MET A 132 14.00 -4.01 -11.19
C MET A 132 14.25 -5.47 -10.79
N THR A 133 13.60 -6.43 -11.45
CA THR A 133 13.77 -7.87 -11.18
C THR A 133 13.56 -8.23 -9.70
N ILE A 134 12.51 -7.69 -9.08
CA ILE A 134 12.08 -7.99 -7.71
C ILE A 134 11.79 -9.49 -7.56
N ASP A 135 12.19 -10.10 -6.45
CA ASP A 135 11.98 -11.54 -6.21
C ASP A 135 10.66 -11.83 -5.49
N ALA A 136 10.19 -10.92 -4.64
CA ALA A 136 8.85 -10.95 -4.06
C ALA A 136 8.44 -9.58 -3.51
N MET A 137 7.14 -9.28 -3.53
CA MET A 137 6.57 -8.09 -2.93
C MET A 137 5.49 -8.44 -1.90
N ALA A 138 5.42 -7.72 -0.78
CA ALA A 138 4.29 -7.84 0.16
C ALA A 138 3.06 -7.07 -0.35
N ALA A 139 1.88 -7.68 -0.30
CA ALA A 139 0.61 -6.96 -0.37
C ALA A 139 0.22 -6.47 1.03
N LEU A 140 0.43 -5.17 1.30
CA LEU A 140 0.04 -4.53 2.55
C LEU A 140 -1.16 -3.60 2.31
N ASN A 141 -1.55 -2.82 3.32
CA ASN A 141 -2.82 -2.07 3.26
C ASN A 141 -2.94 -1.13 2.04
N ARG A 142 -1.86 -0.56 1.50
CA ARG A 142 -1.99 0.32 0.31
C ARG A 142 -2.20 -0.43 -0.99
N GLU A 143 -1.76 -1.69 -1.07
CA GLU A 143 -2.03 -2.53 -2.24
C GLU A 143 -3.53 -2.79 -2.40
N PHE A 144 -4.30 -2.82 -1.30
CA PHE A 144 -5.77 -2.98 -1.31
C PHE A 144 -6.53 -1.66 -1.53
N HIS A 145 -5.85 -0.51 -1.68
CA HIS A 145 -6.50 0.81 -1.68
C HIS A 145 -7.57 0.94 -2.79
N HIS A 146 -7.28 0.40 -3.98
CA HIS A 146 -8.13 0.47 -5.16
C HIS A 146 -9.16 -0.68 -5.26
N GLY A 147 -9.21 -1.56 -4.25
CA GLY A 147 -10.13 -2.70 -4.19
C GLY A 147 -9.52 -4.01 -4.68
N ASP A 148 -10.24 -5.11 -4.43
CA ASP A 148 -9.75 -6.49 -4.63
C ASP A 148 -9.42 -6.77 -6.10
N ASP A 149 -10.33 -6.43 -7.03
CA ASP A 149 -10.15 -6.73 -8.45
C ASP A 149 -8.99 -5.96 -9.08
N GLN A 150 -8.75 -4.72 -8.63
CA GLN A 150 -7.61 -3.93 -9.12
C GLN A 150 -6.29 -4.50 -8.62
N LEU A 151 -6.23 -4.94 -7.35
CA LEU A 151 -5.05 -5.62 -6.83
C LEU A 151 -4.78 -6.94 -7.58
N SER A 152 -5.80 -7.75 -7.85
CA SER A 152 -5.65 -8.96 -8.66
C SER A 152 -5.13 -8.63 -10.07
N ALA A 153 -5.67 -7.59 -10.72
CA ALA A 153 -5.16 -7.15 -12.02
C ALA A 153 -3.68 -6.72 -11.95
N ARG A 154 -3.29 -5.95 -10.92
CA ARG A 154 -1.87 -5.57 -10.70
C ARG A 154 -0.99 -6.80 -10.47
N ALA A 155 -1.49 -7.80 -9.75
CA ALA A 155 -0.76 -9.03 -9.49
C ALA A 155 -0.53 -9.87 -10.75
N PHE A 156 -1.50 -9.93 -11.67
CA PHE A 156 -1.32 -10.59 -12.98
C PHE A 156 -0.38 -9.83 -13.93
N GLU A 157 -0.22 -8.53 -13.75
CA GLU A 157 0.75 -7.72 -14.50
C GLU A 157 2.17 -7.77 -13.90
N ALA A 158 2.30 -8.19 -12.64
CA ALA A 158 3.58 -8.30 -11.97
C ALA A 158 4.38 -9.50 -12.49
N GLY A 159 5.64 -9.25 -12.86
CA GLY A 159 6.61 -10.29 -13.22
C GLY A 159 7.22 -10.99 -12.00
N PHE A 160 6.64 -10.79 -10.82
CA PHE A 160 7.12 -11.29 -9.54
C PHE A 160 5.93 -11.62 -8.62
N PRO A 161 6.09 -12.56 -7.68
CA PRO A 161 5.02 -12.93 -6.76
C PRO A 161 4.70 -11.79 -5.78
N ILE A 162 3.41 -11.49 -5.64
CA ILE A 162 2.89 -10.61 -4.60
C ILE A 162 2.29 -11.48 -3.48
N VAL A 163 2.83 -11.35 -2.27
CA VAL A 163 2.59 -12.26 -1.15
C VAL A 163 1.65 -11.65 -0.12
N THR A 164 0.70 -12.44 0.38
CA THR A 164 -0.11 -12.15 1.57
C THR A 164 -0.59 -13.44 2.24
N THR A 165 -0.17 -13.64 3.49
CA THR A 165 -0.32 -14.92 4.20
C THR A 165 -1.59 -14.98 5.05
N ASN A 166 -2.10 -13.84 5.52
CA ASN A 166 -3.25 -13.78 6.41
C ASN A 166 -4.53 -13.31 5.71
N THR A 167 -4.56 -13.27 4.38
CA THR A 167 -5.75 -12.85 3.64
C THR A 167 -6.39 -14.02 2.91
N VAL A 168 -7.71 -14.00 2.86
CA VAL A 168 -8.49 -14.96 2.07
C VAL A 168 -9.63 -14.26 1.36
N ASP A 169 -9.91 -14.67 0.14
CA ASP A 169 -11.16 -14.32 -0.52
C ASP A 169 -12.31 -15.10 0.14
N ARG A 170 -13.33 -14.39 0.63
CA ARG A 170 -14.48 -14.97 1.34
C ARG A 170 -15.28 -15.96 0.51
N SER A 171 -15.29 -15.81 -0.82
CA SER A 171 -16.06 -16.68 -1.71
C SER A 171 -15.38 -18.01 -1.97
N THR A 172 -14.05 -18.04 -1.98
CA THR A 172 -13.27 -19.26 -2.28
C THR A 172 -12.64 -19.89 -1.04
N GLY A 173 -12.48 -19.13 0.04
CA GLY A 173 -11.73 -19.53 1.23
C GLY A 173 -10.21 -19.66 1.00
N ARG A 174 -9.71 -19.21 -0.16
CA ARG A 174 -8.30 -19.28 -0.58
C ARG A 174 -7.70 -17.88 -0.66
N THR A 175 -6.38 -17.79 -0.82
CA THR A 175 -5.70 -16.52 -1.10
C THR A 175 -6.33 -15.81 -2.32
N PRO A 176 -6.49 -14.47 -2.29
CA PRO A 176 -7.05 -13.72 -3.41
C PRO A 176 -6.34 -13.98 -4.74
N ASP A 177 -7.08 -13.96 -5.84
CA ASP A 177 -6.58 -14.30 -7.17
C ASP A 177 -5.36 -13.43 -7.57
N GLY A 178 -4.34 -14.09 -8.12
CA GLY A 178 -3.07 -13.47 -8.51
C GLY A 178 -2.07 -13.26 -7.36
N LEU A 179 -2.51 -13.36 -6.09
CA LEU A 179 -1.63 -13.26 -4.93
C LEU A 179 -1.21 -14.65 -4.45
N GLU A 180 -0.04 -14.70 -3.80
CA GLU A 180 0.54 -15.92 -3.24
C GLU A 180 0.42 -15.92 -1.70
N GLU A 181 0.05 -17.05 -1.10
CA GLU A 181 0.02 -17.18 0.36
C GLU A 181 1.43 -17.10 0.97
N ALA A 182 2.39 -17.65 0.23
CA ALA A 182 3.81 -17.71 0.52
C ALA A 182 4.57 -18.01 -0.77
N VAL A 183 5.85 -17.65 -0.84
CA VAL A 183 6.75 -18.11 -1.90
C VAL A 183 8.04 -18.67 -1.32
N VAL A 184 8.59 -19.72 -1.95
CA VAL A 184 9.92 -20.25 -1.60
C VAL A 184 10.90 -19.86 -2.69
N LEU A 185 11.84 -19.00 -2.35
CA LEU A 185 12.90 -18.52 -3.23
C LEU A 185 14.16 -19.35 -3.02
N THR A 186 14.96 -19.52 -4.08
CA THR A 186 16.23 -20.26 -4.02
C THR A 186 17.40 -19.31 -4.16
N ALA A 187 18.38 -19.43 -3.27
CA ALA A 187 19.60 -18.63 -3.25
C ALA A 187 20.81 -19.55 -3.10
N GLY A 188 21.32 -20.04 -4.24
CA GLY A 188 22.32 -21.11 -4.24
C GLY A 188 21.72 -22.39 -3.65
N PRO A 189 22.31 -23.00 -2.61
CA PRO A 189 21.76 -24.19 -1.97
C PRO A 189 20.65 -23.88 -0.94
N LEU A 190 20.39 -22.60 -0.67
CA LEU A 190 19.44 -22.17 0.37
C LEU A 190 18.02 -22.02 -0.20
N ARG A 191 17.03 -22.47 0.56
CA ARG A 191 15.61 -22.25 0.31
C ARG A 191 15.07 -21.27 1.34
N ILE A 192 14.54 -20.14 0.88
CA ILE A 192 14.08 -19.03 1.70
C ILE A 192 12.57 -18.86 1.52
N GLY A 193 11.81 -19.08 2.59
CA GLY A 193 10.38 -18.86 2.61
C GLY A 193 10.07 -17.38 2.83
N VAL A 194 9.22 -16.80 2.00
CA VAL A 194 8.78 -15.41 2.13
C VAL A 194 7.29 -15.38 2.40
N LEU A 195 6.94 -14.70 3.49
CA LEU A 195 5.58 -14.49 3.99
C LEU A 195 5.28 -12.99 4.09
N ALA A 196 4.01 -12.63 4.16
CA ALA A 196 3.61 -11.26 4.40
C ALA A 196 2.34 -11.16 5.24
N ALA A 197 2.31 -10.25 6.20
CA ALA A 197 1.14 -9.95 7.02
C ALA A 197 0.53 -8.62 6.61
N THR A 198 -0.66 -8.71 6.03
CA THR A 198 -1.50 -7.56 5.75
C THR A 198 -2.24 -7.15 7.04
N PRO A 199 -2.15 -5.89 7.49
CA PRO A 199 -2.83 -5.46 8.71
C PRO A 199 -4.33 -5.70 8.68
N VAL A 200 -4.93 -6.17 9.78
CA VAL A 200 -6.39 -6.44 9.84
C VAL A 200 -7.21 -5.18 9.57
N LEU A 201 -6.71 -4.01 10.03
CA LEU A 201 -7.28 -2.68 9.80
C LEU A 201 -7.40 -2.31 8.30
N THR A 202 -6.76 -3.06 7.40
CA THR A 202 -6.92 -2.90 5.94
C THR A 202 -8.38 -2.99 5.53
N ARG A 203 -9.18 -3.83 6.21
CA ARG A 203 -10.62 -3.98 5.98
C ARG A 203 -11.43 -2.71 6.22
N GLU A 204 -10.89 -1.77 7.00
CA GLU A 204 -11.55 -0.50 7.37
C GLU A 204 -10.95 0.67 6.58
N THR A 205 -9.68 0.56 6.16
CA THR A 205 -8.90 1.67 5.58
C THR A 205 -8.80 1.63 4.05
N THR A 206 -9.45 0.67 3.39
CA THR A 206 -9.33 0.45 1.94
C THR A 206 -10.64 0.00 1.29
N ARG A 207 -10.68 -0.01 -0.05
CA ARG A 207 -11.85 -0.39 -0.86
C ARG A 207 -12.10 -1.90 -0.96
N THR A 208 -11.34 -2.72 -0.23
CA THR A 208 -11.56 -4.17 -0.19
C THR A 208 -12.94 -4.50 0.38
N GLN A 209 -13.62 -5.46 -0.25
CA GLN A 209 -14.94 -5.96 0.19
C GLN A 209 -14.98 -7.49 0.26
N ARG A 210 -14.29 -8.18 -0.65
CA ARG A 210 -14.29 -9.65 -0.73
C ARG A 210 -13.23 -10.28 0.16
N THR A 211 -12.16 -9.56 0.48
CA THR A 211 -11.05 -10.10 1.26
C THR A 211 -11.36 -10.07 2.76
N GLU A 212 -11.16 -11.20 3.42
CA GLU A 212 -11.08 -11.33 4.87
C GLU A 212 -9.61 -11.29 5.31
N PHE A 213 -9.35 -10.54 6.39
CA PHE A 213 -8.03 -10.42 7.00
C PHE A 213 -8.05 -11.17 8.33
N ARG A 214 -7.42 -12.34 8.36
CA ARG A 214 -7.30 -13.21 9.53
C ARG A 214 -6.22 -12.71 10.48
N ASP A 215 -6.15 -13.30 11.67
CA ASP A 215 -5.09 -13.01 12.64
C ASP A 215 -3.70 -13.24 12.02
N PRO A 216 -2.87 -12.19 11.90
CA PRO A 216 -1.61 -12.29 11.18
C PRO A 216 -0.58 -13.13 11.93
N VAL A 217 -0.59 -13.14 13.27
CA VAL A 217 0.37 -13.90 14.07
C VAL A 217 0.15 -15.39 13.87
N ALA A 218 -1.08 -15.86 14.02
CA ALA A 218 -1.46 -17.26 13.84
C ALA A 218 -1.21 -17.72 12.40
N ALA A 219 -1.60 -16.92 11.40
CA ALA A 219 -1.40 -17.25 9.99
C ALA A 219 0.10 -17.38 9.63
N LEU A 220 0.92 -16.40 10.03
CA LEU A 220 2.36 -16.44 9.79
C LEU A 220 3.01 -17.63 10.50
N ALA A 221 2.70 -17.87 11.78
CA ALA A 221 3.30 -18.96 12.55
C ALA A 221 2.96 -20.34 11.95
N ALA A 222 1.70 -20.56 11.56
CA ALA A 222 1.27 -21.79 10.93
C ALA A 222 1.98 -22.01 9.59
N LYS A 223 2.04 -20.98 8.73
CA LYS A 223 2.68 -21.11 7.42
C LYS A 223 4.20 -21.26 7.53
N ALA A 224 4.85 -20.55 8.46
CA ALA A 224 6.28 -20.69 8.72
C ALA A 224 6.63 -22.10 9.21
N ALA A 225 5.81 -22.70 10.07
CA ALA A 225 5.99 -24.09 10.51
C ALA A 225 5.86 -25.08 9.35
N ALA A 226 4.86 -24.90 8.47
CA ALA A 226 4.66 -25.73 7.28
C ALA A 226 5.88 -25.65 6.32
N LEU A 227 6.36 -24.44 6.03
CA LEU A 227 7.54 -24.24 5.17
C LEU A 227 8.80 -24.91 5.75
N ARG A 228 9.03 -24.78 7.07
CA ARG A 228 10.15 -25.46 7.73
C ARG A 228 10.04 -26.99 7.64
N ALA A 229 8.82 -27.54 7.77
CA ALA A 229 8.58 -28.97 7.59
C ALA A 229 8.86 -29.44 6.15
N GLU A 230 8.70 -28.56 5.16
CA GLU A 230 9.05 -28.79 3.75
C GLU A 230 10.55 -28.61 3.47
N GLY A 231 11.38 -28.31 4.46
CA GLY A 231 12.83 -28.15 4.32
C GLY A 231 13.26 -26.78 3.80
N VAL A 232 12.50 -25.72 4.10
CA VAL A 232 12.94 -24.33 3.96
C VAL A 232 13.97 -24.02 5.06
N ASP A 233 15.10 -23.42 4.69
CA ASP A 233 16.21 -23.15 5.60
C ASP A 233 15.95 -21.92 6.49
N LEU A 234 15.35 -20.86 5.94
CA LEU A 234 14.98 -19.63 6.67
C LEU A 234 13.65 -19.08 6.18
N VAL A 235 12.87 -18.49 7.11
CA VAL A 235 11.60 -17.81 6.82
C VAL A 235 11.72 -16.31 7.12
N VAL A 236 11.33 -15.50 6.13
CA VAL A 236 11.25 -14.03 6.20
C VAL A 236 9.79 -13.63 6.15
N ALA A 237 9.34 -12.80 7.09
CA ALA A 237 7.99 -12.23 7.08
C ALA A 237 8.06 -10.71 6.92
N MET A 238 7.32 -10.16 5.95
CA MET A 238 7.15 -8.73 5.76
C MET A 238 5.84 -8.24 6.41
N THR A 239 5.83 -7.09 7.09
CA THR A 239 4.61 -6.58 7.75
C THR A 239 4.49 -5.06 7.71
N GLY A 240 3.24 -4.59 7.60
CA GLY A 240 2.91 -3.16 7.58
C GLY A 240 2.72 -2.51 8.94
N TYR A 241 2.73 -1.17 8.94
CA TYR A 241 2.59 -0.33 10.14
C TYR A 241 1.14 -0.14 10.62
N ALA A 242 0.11 -0.38 9.79
CA ALA A 242 -1.26 -0.01 10.14
C ALA A 242 -1.77 -0.73 11.40
N GLY A 243 -2.23 0.03 12.40
CA GLY A 243 -2.62 -0.47 13.72
C GLY A 243 -1.44 -1.04 14.52
N ASP A 244 -1.73 -2.00 15.42
CA ASP A 244 -0.71 -2.67 16.23
C ASP A 244 -0.17 -3.97 15.60
N THR A 245 -0.48 -4.24 14.32
CA THR A 245 -0.14 -5.52 13.65
C THR A 245 1.34 -5.87 13.74
N HIS A 246 2.22 -4.94 13.35
CA HIS A 246 3.67 -5.19 13.42
C HIS A 246 4.14 -5.44 14.86
N ARG A 247 3.60 -4.75 15.86
CA ARG A 247 3.99 -4.94 17.28
C ARG A 247 3.66 -6.34 17.76
N SER A 248 2.46 -6.83 17.46
CA SER A 248 2.05 -8.21 17.80
C SER A 248 2.93 -9.25 17.11
N ILE A 249 3.30 -9.04 15.85
CA ILE A 249 4.20 -9.94 15.10
C ILE A 249 5.61 -9.93 15.68
N LEU A 250 6.15 -8.75 16.00
CA LEU A 250 7.48 -8.62 16.62
C LEU A 250 7.54 -9.30 17.99
N ALA A 251 6.46 -9.21 18.77
CA ALA A 251 6.35 -9.89 20.07
C ALA A 251 6.26 -11.42 19.90
N ALA A 252 5.50 -11.89 18.91
CA ALA A 252 5.27 -13.33 18.68
C ALA A 252 6.42 -14.04 17.94
N ARG A 253 7.21 -13.30 17.15
CA ARG A 253 8.37 -13.80 16.38
C ARG A 253 8.05 -15.04 15.53
N PRO A 254 7.06 -14.97 14.61
CA PRO A 254 6.58 -16.15 13.88
C PRO A 254 7.57 -16.66 12.81
N ALA A 255 8.54 -15.83 12.40
CA ALA A 255 9.54 -16.11 11.37
C ALA A 255 10.95 -15.85 11.90
N ASP A 256 11.99 -16.29 11.18
CA ASP A 256 13.40 -16.08 11.57
C ASP A 256 13.80 -14.60 11.40
N ILE A 257 13.28 -13.97 10.35
CA ILE A 257 13.48 -12.56 10.03
C ILE A 257 12.11 -11.88 9.88
N VAL A 258 11.87 -10.77 10.58
CA VAL A 258 10.70 -9.90 10.38
C VAL A 258 11.14 -8.54 9.85
N LEU A 259 10.74 -8.24 8.62
CA LEU A 259 10.94 -6.95 7.98
C LEU A 259 9.67 -6.13 8.15
N TYR A 260 9.73 -5.08 8.95
CA TYR A 260 8.56 -4.29 9.31
C TYR A 260 8.67 -2.84 8.81
N GLN A 261 7.58 -2.10 8.98
CA GLN A 261 7.51 -0.69 8.66
C GLN A 261 7.26 0.09 9.94
N ASP A 262 8.04 1.14 10.16
CA ASP A 262 7.90 2.04 11.30
C ASP A 262 8.08 3.48 10.83
N ARG A 263 7.04 4.30 10.99
CA ARG A 263 7.07 5.71 10.62
C ARG A 263 7.84 6.58 11.60
N SER A 264 8.04 6.09 12.83
CA SER A 264 8.78 6.79 13.89
C SER A 264 10.27 6.48 13.88
N ARG A 265 10.66 5.34 13.31
CA ARG A 265 12.06 4.89 13.22
C ARG A 265 12.41 4.58 11.75
N PRO A 266 13.10 5.49 11.05
CA PRO A 266 13.47 5.27 9.65
C PRO A 266 14.48 4.13 9.48
N PHE A 267 15.17 3.72 10.55
CA PHE A 267 16.04 2.55 10.54
C PHE A 267 16.11 1.91 11.92
N ALA A 268 16.02 0.59 11.96
CA ALA A 268 16.38 -0.22 13.12
C ALA A 268 16.71 -1.65 12.67
N VAL A 269 17.67 -2.28 13.34
CA VAL A 269 17.96 -3.71 13.21
C VAL A 269 18.24 -4.24 14.61
N ASP A 270 17.46 -5.25 15.02
CA ASP A 270 17.59 -5.91 16.32
C ASP A 270 17.76 -7.42 16.06
N TYR A 271 18.80 -8.03 16.64
CA TYR A 271 19.11 -9.46 16.51
C TYR A 271 19.52 -10.06 17.85
N ASP A 272 18.88 -11.17 18.24
CA ASP A 272 19.13 -11.83 19.54
C ASP A 272 19.89 -13.16 19.44
N GLY A 273 20.45 -13.46 18.27
CA GLY A 273 21.12 -14.73 17.98
C GLY A 273 20.22 -15.80 17.36
N ARG A 274 18.91 -15.56 17.24
CA ARG A 274 17.95 -16.49 16.58
C ARG A 274 16.88 -15.78 15.76
N PHE A 275 16.49 -14.59 16.18
CA PHE A 275 15.45 -13.79 15.56
C PHE A 275 16.01 -12.42 15.20
N LEU A 276 15.75 -11.96 13.97
CA LEU A 276 16.05 -10.61 13.54
C LEU A 276 14.76 -9.86 13.23
N SER A 277 14.68 -8.60 13.68
CA SER A 277 13.70 -7.65 13.19
C SER A 277 14.38 -6.41 12.62
N ALA A 278 13.90 -5.92 11.48
CA ALA A 278 14.45 -4.73 10.86
C ALA A 278 13.42 -3.87 10.13
N THR A 279 13.69 -2.56 10.07
CA THR A 279 12.93 -1.57 9.29
C THR A 279 13.89 -0.64 8.56
N VAL A 280 13.46 -0.15 7.40
CA VAL A 280 14.13 0.88 6.61
C VAL A 280 13.09 1.88 6.11
N GLY A 281 13.48 3.14 5.96
CA GLY A 281 12.58 4.22 5.54
C GLY A 281 12.03 4.02 4.12
N PRO A 282 10.93 4.73 3.79
CA PRO A 282 10.30 4.64 2.48
C PRO A 282 11.09 5.37 1.38
N GLN A 283 10.54 5.38 0.16
CA GLN A 283 11.05 6.08 -1.02
C GLN A 283 12.44 5.66 -1.50
N ALA A 284 12.91 4.50 -1.04
CA ALA A 284 14.24 3.98 -1.32
C ALA A 284 15.36 5.00 -1.07
N GLY A 285 15.19 5.93 -0.11
CA GLY A 285 16.28 6.83 0.25
C GLY A 285 17.47 6.05 0.83
N TRP A 286 17.15 4.93 1.48
CA TRP A 286 18.09 3.91 1.91
C TRP A 286 17.52 2.54 1.55
N VAL A 287 18.39 1.57 1.26
CA VAL A 287 18.03 0.16 1.06
C VAL A 287 18.73 -0.66 2.14
N LEU A 288 17.98 -1.52 2.83
CA LEU A 288 18.55 -2.45 3.80
C LEU A 288 19.13 -3.65 3.06
N ALA A 289 20.39 -3.97 3.30
CA ALA A 289 21.01 -5.21 2.87
C ALA A 289 21.34 -6.07 4.09
N LEU A 290 20.79 -7.28 4.15
CA LEU A 290 21.11 -8.26 5.18
C LEU A 290 22.03 -9.32 4.56
N ASP A 291 23.33 -9.21 4.79
CA ASP A 291 24.27 -10.24 4.37
C ASP A 291 24.24 -11.37 5.40
N LEU A 292 23.76 -12.53 5.00
CA LEU A 292 23.58 -13.71 5.83
C LEU A 292 24.68 -14.72 5.53
N THR A 293 25.34 -15.20 6.58
CA THR A 293 26.11 -16.44 6.53
C THR A 293 25.26 -17.54 7.15
N VAL A 294 24.98 -18.58 6.39
CA VAL A 294 24.12 -19.70 6.80
C VAL A 294 24.93 -20.99 6.78
N GLU A 295 24.90 -21.72 7.87
CA GLU A 295 25.55 -23.02 8.03
C GLU A 295 24.48 -24.11 8.10
N ARG A 296 24.64 -25.13 7.26
CA ARG A 296 23.77 -26.31 7.18
C ARG A 296 24.56 -27.52 7.64
N THR A 297 24.15 -28.11 8.75
CA THR A 297 24.81 -29.30 9.33
C THR A 297 23.86 -30.47 9.28
N ALA A 298 24.23 -31.54 8.57
CA ALA A 298 23.48 -32.79 8.58
C ALA A 298 23.48 -33.39 9.98
N GLN A 299 22.30 -33.75 10.50
CA GLN A 299 22.14 -34.40 11.78
C GLN A 299 21.92 -35.90 11.62
N ALA A 300 22.23 -36.66 12.68
CA ALA A 300 22.12 -38.13 12.68
C ALA A 300 20.67 -38.64 12.51
N ASP A 301 19.66 -37.81 12.74
CA ASP A 301 18.24 -38.11 12.51
C ASP A 301 17.78 -37.84 11.07
N GLY A 302 18.71 -37.49 10.17
CA GLY A 302 18.43 -37.14 8.78
C GLY A 302 17.93 -35.71 8.57
N LYS A 303 17.77 -34.91 9.64
CA LYS A 303 17.40 -33.50 9.53
C LYS A 303 18.62 -32.62 9.30
N THR A 304 18.39 -31.44 8.74
CA THR A 304 19.44 -30.41 8.62
C THR A 304 19.25 -29.39 9.72
N ARG A 305 20.30 -29.18 10.53
CA ARG A 305 20.36 -28.05 11.45
C ARG A 305 20.85 -26.83 10.68
N VAL A 306 20.10 -25.74 10.77
CA VAL A 306 20.46 -24.45 10.17
C VAL A 306 20.85 -23.48 11.29
N THR A 307 22.03 -22.88 11.17
CA THR A 307 22.47 -21.74 11.98
C THR A 307 22.84 -20.59 11.06
N TRP A 308 22.63 -19.36 11.50
CA TRP A 308 22.89 -18.20 10.65
C TRP A 308 23.34 -16.98 11.46
N ALA A 309 24.05 -16.07 10.80
CA ALA A 309 24.47 -14.80 11.37
C ALA A 309 24.27 -13.67 10.34
N PRO A 310 23.60 -12.57 10.72
CA PRO A 310 23.42 -11.41 9.86
C PRO A 310 24.57 -10.41 10.01
N SER A 311 24.94 -9.77 8.91
CA SER A 311 25.74 -8.54 8.86
C SER A 311 24.92 -7.48 8.11
N PRO A 312 24.13 -6.66 8.84
CA PRO A 312 23.27 -5.67 8.22
C PRO A 312 24.09 -4.48 7.69
N ARG A 313 23.75 -4.01 6.50
CA ARG A 313 24.24 -2.78 5.89
C ARG A 313 23.09 -1.90 5.46
N LEU A 314 23.34 -0.60 5.50
CA LEU A 314 22.48 0.40 4.88
C LEU A 314 23.16 0.94 3.62
N ILE A 315 22.47 0.83 2.49
CA ILE A 315 22.92 1.40 1.22
C ILE A 315 22.29 2.77 1.09
N ASP A 316 23.11 3.82 1.11
CA ASP A 316 22.66 5.17 0.74
C ASP A 316 22.47 5.21 -0.77
N THR A 317 21.23 5.37 -1.25
CA THR A 317 20.98 5.39 -2.68
C THR A 317 21.57 6.64 -3.36
N ALA A 318 21.94 7.67 -2.59
CA ALA A 318 22.70 8.80 -3.11
C ALA A 318 24.09 8.41 -3.63
N ALA A 319 24.70 7.37 -3.04
CA ALA A 319 26.00 6.84 -3.44
C ALA A 319 25.91 5.83 -4.61
N VAL A 320 24.70 5.53 -5.09
CA VAL A 320 24.45 4.54 -6.14
C VAL A 320 24.03 5.25 -7.43
N ALA A 321 24.58 4.81 -8.56
CA ALA A 321 24.16 5.32 -9.87
C ALA A 321 22.73 4.84 -10.21
N PRO A 322 21.84 5.72 -10.70
CA PRO A 322 20.51 5.31 -11.14
C PRO A 322 20.59 4.28 -12.28
N ASP A 323 19.62 3.36 -12.34
CA ASP A 323 19.43 2.51 -13.52
C ASP A 323 18.99 3.36 -14.72
N PRO A 324 19.71 3.36 -15.85
CA PRO A 324 19.33 4.17 -17.01
C PRO A 324 17.98 3.78 -17.62
N ALA A 325 17.62 2.50 -17.66
CA ALA A 325 16.38 2.04 -18.27
C ALA A 325 15.17 2.42 -17.40
N VAL A 326 15.26 2.19 -16.09
CA VAL A 326 14.21 2.59 -15.13
C VAL A 326 14.12 4.11 -15.03
N ASP A 327 15.22 4.86 -15.11
CA ASP A 327 15.20 6.33 -15.15
C ASP A 327 14.43 6.87 -16.36
N ILE A 328 14.66 6.30 -17.56
CA ILE A 328 13.92 6.67 -18.77
C ILE A 328 12.42 6.40 -18.58
N GLN A 329 12.06 5.24 -18.04
CA GLN A 329 10.68 4.84 -17.82
C GLN A 329 9.99 5.71 -16.75
N ALA A 330 10.67 6.00 -15.65
CA ALA A 330 10.17 6.87 -14.59
C ALA A 330 9.92 8.29 -15.10
N LYS A 331 10.84 8.85 -15.90
CA LYS A 331 10.67 10.15 -16.56
C LYS A 331 9.52 10.15 -17.57
N ALA A 332 9.29 9.05 -18.29
CA ALA A 332 8.14 8.93 -19.17
C ALA A 332 6.82 8.97 -18.39
N TYR A 333 6.74 8.30 -17.24
CA TYR A 333 5.58 8.40 -16.35
C TYR A 333 5.42 9.78 -15.72
N ALA A 334 6.52 10.44 -15.34
CA ALA A 334 6.50 11.81 -14.85
C ALA A 334 5.98 12.79 -15.92
N ALA A 335 6.44 12.64 -17.17
CA ALA A 335 5.96 13.44 -18.31
C ALA A 335 4.49 13.16 -18.65
N ARG A 336 4.04 11.91 -18.52
CA ARG A 336 2.62 11.55 -18.66
C ARG A 336 1.79 12.23 -17.58
N LEU A 337 2.22 12.16 -16.32
CA LEU A 337 1.56 12.85 -15.21
C LEU A 337 1.53 14.37 -15.45
N ASP A 338 2.65 14.98 -15.87
CA ASP A 338 2.72 16.41 -16.22
C ASP A 338 1.70 16.78 -17.31
N THR A 339 1.57 15.95 -18.34
CA THR A 339 0.57 16.12 -19.40
C THR A 339 -0.85 16.03 -18.86
N MET A 340 -1.14 15.08 -17.98
CA MET A 340 -2.45 14.95 -17.32
C MET A 340 -2.74 16.16 -16.41
N LEU A 341 -1.74 16.67 -15.70
CA LEU A 341 -1.88 17.83 -14.83
C LEU A 341 -2.12 19.13 -15.58
N ARG A 342 -1.66 19.23 -16.85
CA ARG A 342 -1.92 20.36 -17.75
C ARG A 342 -3.30 20.33 -18.40
N MET A 343 -4.05 19.23 -18.28
CA MET A 343 -5.39 19.16 -18.83
C MET A 343 -6.28 20.26 -18.22
N GLU A 344 -6.96 20.98 -19.11
CA GLU A 344 -7.95 21.99 -18.76
C GLU A 344 -9.14 21.32 -18.09
N VAL A 345 -9.59 21.92 -16.99
CA VAL A 345 -10.69 21.44 -16.17
C VAL A 345 -11.95 22.25 -16.45
N GLY A 346 -11.82 23.58 -16.51
CA GLY A 346 -12.91 24.48 -16.85
C GLY A 346 -12.52 25.94 -16.72
N ARG A 347 -13.35 26.82 -17.27
CA ARG A 347 -13.13 28.27 -17.23
C ARG A 347 -13.88 28.92 -16.07
N LEU A 348 -13.25 29.87 -15.40
CA LEU A 348 -13.89 30.71 -14.40
C LEU A 348 -14.87 31.70 -15.03
N THR A 349 -16.09 31.77 -14.51
CA THR A 349 -17.07 32.78 -14.93
C THR A 349 -16.92 34.12 -14.18
N GLY A 350 -16.25 34.11 -13.02
CA GLY A 350 -15.96 35.29 -12.22
C GLY A 350 -14.57 35.22 -11.57
N PRO A 351 -14.06 36.33 -10.99
CA PRO A 351 -12.79 36.31 -10.30
C PRO A 351 -12.89 35.49 -9.01
N ILE A 352 -11.79 34.83 -8.63
CA ILE A 352 -11.66 34.08 -7.38
C ILE A 352 -10.46 34.59 -6.61
N ASP A 353 -10.58 34.63 -5.28
CA ASP A 353 -9.47 34.89 -4.37
C ASP A 353 -9.36 33.73 -3.36
N THR A 354 -8.28 32.95 -3.46
CA THR A 354 -7.96 31.85 -2.53
C THR A 354 -6.81 32.22 -1.58
N ARG A 355 -6.44 33.50 -1.48
CA ARG A 355 -5.43 33.98 -0.53
C ARG A 355 -5.82 33.61 0.89
N LYS A 356 -4.80 33.34 1.72
CA LYS A 356 -4.96 32.91 3.11
C LYS A 356 -5.95 33.78 3.90
N GLU A 357 -5.89 35.09 3.73
CA GLU A 357 -6.79 36.02 4.42
C GLU A 357 -8.25 35.87 3.94
N ALA A 358 -8.46 35.75 2.63
CA ALA A 358 -9.79 35.64 2.03
C ALA A 358 -10.51 34.35 2.45
N VAL A 359 -9.80 33.21 2.47
CA VAL A 359 -10.42 31.91 2.81
C VAL A 359 -10.53 31.66 4.32
N ARG A 360 -9.98 32.53 5.17
CA ARG A 360 -9.94 32.33 6.63
C ARG A 360 -10.62 33.40 7.47
N THR A 361 -11.28 34.37 6.83
CA THR A 361 -11.91 35.50 7.55
C THR A 361 -13.34 35.80 7.14
N GLY A 362 -13.87 35.13 6.11
CA GLY A 362 -15.21 35.39 5.60
C GLY A 362 -15.65 34.36 4.56
N GLU A 363 -16.88 34.53 4.09
CA GLU A 363 -17.42 33.74 2.98
C GLU A 363 -16.51 33.82 1.74
N ASN A 364 -16.26 32.67 1.12
CA ASN A 364 -15.37 32.57 -0.02
C ASN A 364 -16.01 31.78 -1.16
N ALA A 365 -15.99 32.34 -2.37
CA ALA A 365 -16.67 31.76 -3.52
C ALA A 365 -16.10 30.38 -3.92
N PHE A 366 -14.76 30.21 -3.89
CA PHE A 366 -14.13 28.92 -4.18
C PHE A 366 -14.52 27.88 -3.13
N ALA A 367 -14.40 28.24 -1.85
CA ALA A 367 -14.74 27.35 -0.76
C ALA A 367 -16.22 26.94 -0.77
N ASN A 368 -17.13 27.88 -1.09
CA ASN A 368 -18.55 27.62 -1.31
C ASN A 368 -18.77 26.54 -2.39
N ALA A 369 -18.06 26.63 -3.51
CA ALA A 369 -18.18 25.63 -4.56
C ALA A 369 -17.66 24.25 -4.11
N VAL A 370 -16.58 24.19 -3.32
CA VAL A 370 -16.08 22.91 -2.76
C VAL A 370 -17.11 22.28 -1.83
N VAL A 371 -17.70 23.03 -0.91
CA VAL A 371 -18.71 22.49 0.02
C VAL A 371 -20.03 22.16 -0.68
N ASP A 372 -20.43 22.92 -1.71
CA ASP A 372 -21.61 22.61 -2.53
C ASP A 372 -21.43 21.32 -3.32
N MET A 373 -20.26 21.16 -3.94
CA MET A 373 -19.84 19.92 -4.59
C MET A 373 -19.90 18.74 -3.63
N LEU A 374 -19.24 18.88 -2.47
CA LEU A 374 -19.11 17.80 -1.50
C LEU A 374 -20.48 17.36 -0.95
N ARG A 375 -21.35 18.33 -0.64
CA ARG A 375 -22.72 18.06 -0.18
C ARG A 375 -23.51 17.29 -1.22
N ALA A 376 -23.45 17.72 -2.48
CA ALA A 376 -24.20 17.10 -3.58
C ALA A 376 -23.66 15.70 -3.94
N ALA A 377 -22.33 15.55 -4.00
CA ALA A 377 -21.67 14.28 -4.34
C ALA A 377 -21.94 13.18 -3.30
N LEU A 378 -22.10 13.55 -2.03
CA LEU A 378 -22.30 12.62 -0.91
C LEU A 378 -23.75 12.55 -0.40
N ASP A 379 -24.69 13.22 -1.08
CA ASP A 379 -26.11 13.27 -0.70
C ASP A 379 -26.31 13.68 0.78
N ALA A 380 -25.72 14.80 1.19
CA ALA A 380 -25.76 15.26 2.57
C ALA A 380 -26.73 16.44 2.80
N ASP A 381 -27.20 16.60 4.04
CA ASP A 381 -28.08 17.71 4.44
C ASP A 381 -27.32 19.04 4.46
N VAL A 382 -26.07 19.00 4.94
CA VAL A 382 -25.18 20.15 5.14
C VAL A 382 -23.75 19.72 4.82
N ALA A 383 -22.90 20.65 4.39
CA ALA A 383 -21.47 20.39 4.29
C ALA A 383 -20.64 21.45 5.02
N LEU A 384 -19.47 21.03 5.52
CA LEU A 384 -18.50 21.89 6.18
C LEU A 384 -17.08 21.46 5.78
N ILE A 385 -16.26 22.43 5.37
CA ILE A 385 -14.80 22.30 5.31
C ILE A 385 -14.13 23.52 5.95
N ASN A 386 -12.89 23.38 6.38
CA ASN A 386 -12.09 24.47 6.92
C ASN A 386 -11.30 25.17 5.81
N GLY A 387 -11.13 26.49 5.90
CA GLY A 387 -10.33 27.29 4.95
C GLY A 387 -8.84 26.88 4.91
N GLY A 388 -8.36 26.18 5.93
CA GLY A 388 -7.02 25.59 6.01
C GLY A 388 -6.76 24.51 4.98
N GLY A 389 -7.82 23.85 4.48
CA GLY A 389 -7.76 22.87 3.39
C GLY A 389 -7.50 23.48 2.01
N ILE A 390 -7.74 24.80 1.85
CA ILE A 390 -7.53 25.55 0.60
C ILE A 390 -6.19 26.29 0.68
N ARG A 391 -5.29 26.01 -0.27
CA ARG A 391 -3.85 26.31 -0.17
C ARG A 391 -3.24 27.08 -1.34
N GLY A 392 -4.02 27.45 -2.37
CA GLY A 392 -3.43 28.06 -3.57
C GLY A 392 -2.79 29.43 -3.33
N ASP A 393 -3.25 30.14 -2.29
CA ASP A 393 -2.75 31.44 -1.82
C ASP A 393 -2.59 32.48 -2.95
N ARG A 394 -3.59 32.56 -3.84
CA ARG A 394 -3.53 33.39 -5.05
C ARG A 394 -4.90 33.92 -5.45
N SER A 395 -4.93 34.77 -6.47
CA SER A 395 -6.15 35.21 -7.12
C SER A 395 -6.17 34.80 -8.59
N TYR A 396 -7.37 34.57 -9.10
CA TYR A 396 -7.62 34.24 -10.50
C TYR A 396 -8.56 35.30 -11.09
N PRO A 397 -8.25 35.86 -12.27
CA PRO A 397 -9.17 36.74 -12.96
C PRO A 397 -10.37 35.97 -13.51
N ALA A 398 -11.48 36.67 -13.77
CA ALA A 398 -12.59 36.11 -14.54
C ALA A 398 -12.08 35.63 -15.91
N GLY A 399 -12.63 34.52 -16.39
CA GLY A 399 -12.19 33.89 -17.64
C GLY A 399 -10.90 33.08 -17.53
N ALA A 400 -10.24 33.02 -16.37
CA ALA A 400 -9.07 32.16 -16.18
C ALA A 400 -9.44 30.69 -16.46
N LEU A 401 -8.55 29.99 -17.14
CA LEU A 401 -8.70 28.58 -17.45
C LEU A 401 -7.96 27.77 -16.40
N LEU A 402 -8.70 26.99 -15.62
CA LEU A 402 -8.11 26.17 -14.59
C LEU A 402 -7.65 24.84 -15.17
N THR A 403 -6.46 24.41 -14.78
CA THR A 403 -5.93 23.08 -15.07
C THR A 403 -6.09 22.16 -13.86
N ARG A 404 -5.87 20.86 -14.04
CA ARG A 404 -5.84 19.92 -12.90
C ARG A 404 -4.75 20.31 -11.89
N ARG A 405 -3.60 20.80 -12.36
CA ARG A 405 -2.53 21.33 -11.51
C ARG A 405 -3.02 22.45 -10.60
N ASP A 406 -3.83 23.36 -11.12
CA ASP A 406 -4.37 24.47 -10.32
C ASP A 406 -5.27 23.93 -9.22
N ILE A 407 -6.18 23.00 -9.52
CA ILE A 407 -7.06 22.41 -8.52
C ILE A 407 -6.28 21.61 -7.46
N TYR A 408 -5.26 20.84 -7.85
CA TYR A 408 -4.40 20.13 -6.88
C TYR A 408 -3.55 21.10 -6.05
N ALA A 409 -3.15 22.25 -6.59
CA ALA A 409 -2.47 23.28 -5.81
C ALA A 409 -3.41 23.96 -4.81
N GLU A 410 -4.68 24.15 -5.17
CA GLU A 410 -5.71 24.65 -4.27
C GLU A 410 -6.07 23.65 -3.17
N LEU A 411 -6.17 22.37 -3.50
CA LEU A 411 -6.58 21.29 -2.59
C LEU A 411 -5.49 20.19 -2.58
N PRO A 412 -4.31 20.45 -1.97
CA PRO A 412 -3.14 19.57 -2.06
C PRO A 412 -3.19 18.39 -1.11
N TYR A 413 -4.16 18.38 -0.19
CA TYR A 413 -4.33 17.29 0.77
C TYR A 413 -5.09 16.15 0.12
N HIS A 414 -4.67 14.92 0.43
CA HIS A 414 -5.31 13.69 0.02
C HIS A 414 -6.50 13.34 0.93
N ASP A 415 -7.20 14.37 1.42
CA ASP A 415 -8.41 14.19 2.20
C ASP A 415 -9.54 13.74 1.29
N VAL A 416 -10.29 12.75 1.76
CA VAL A 416 -11.47 12.24 1.09
C VAL A 416 -12.73 12.86 1.67
N GLY A 417 -13.81 12.88 0.91
CA GLY A 417 -15.12 13.28 1.42
C GLY A 417 -15.71 12.21 2.32
N VAL A 418 -16.37 12.59 3.41
CA VAL A 418 -17.12 11.67 4.28
C VAL A 418 -18.45 12.26 4.69
N VAL A 419 -19.35 11.41 5.15
CA VAL A 419 -20.62 11.83 5.76
C VAL A 419 -20.66 11.36 7.20
N LEU A 420 -20.86 12.30 8.11
CA LEU A 420 -21.06 12.05 9.53
C LEU A 420 -22.54 12.22 9.87
N ASP A 421 -23.03 11.39 10.79
CA ASP A 421 -24.26 11.64 11.53
C ASP A 421 -23.92 12.51 12.75
N VAL A 422 -24.34 13.78 12.72
CA VAL A 422 -24.04 14.74 13.79
C VAL A 422 -25.31 15.36 14.33
N THR A 423 -25.32 15.64 15.63
CA THR A 423 -26.36 16.45 16.25
C THR A 423 -26.21 17.92 15.85
N GLY A 424 -27.31 18.69 15.90
CA GLY A 424 -27.27 20.13 15.69
C GLY A 424 -26.35 20.87 16.67
N GLN A 425 -26.20 20.35 17.89
CA GLN A 425 -25.22 20.85 18.86
C GLN A 425 -23.79 20.67 18.36
N GLN A 426 -23.42 19.48 17.87
CA GLN A 426 -22.08 19.26 17.31
C GLN A 426 -21.82 20.15 16.10
N LEU A 427 -22.83 20.37 15.24
CA LEU A 427 -22.71 21.28 14.11
C LEU A 427 -22.53 22.74 14.57
N TRP A 428 -23.28 23.18 15.58
CA TRP A 428 -23.10 24.50 16.20
C TRP A 428 -21.68 24.66 16.75
N ASP A 429 -21.22 23.69 17.54
CA ASP A 429 -19.90 23.70 18.18
C ASP A 429 -18.78 23.68 17.14
N ALA A 430 -18.96 22.97 16.03
CA ALA A 430 -18.00 22.95 14.92
C ALA A 430 -17.84 24.33 14.28
N VAL A 431 -18.96 25.01 13.98
CA VAL A 431 -18.93 26.36 13.41
C VAL A 431 -18.35 27.37 14.41
N GLU A 432 -18.75 27.31 15.68
CA GLU A 432 -18.21 28.15 16.75
C GLU A 432 -16.70 27.95 16.93
N SER A 433 -16.24 26.70 16.95
CA SER A 433 -14.81 26.38 17.02
C SER A 433 -14.05 26.94 15.81
N GLY A 434 -14.62 26.84 14.62
CA GLY A 434 -14.01 27.36 13.40
C GLY A 434 -13.81 28.88 13.41
N VAL A 435 -14.67 29.63 14.11
CA VAL A 435 -14.57 31.11 14.18
C VAL A 435 -13.86 31.59 15.46
N SER A 436 -13.28 30.69 16.24
CA SER A 436 -12.65 31.03 17.53
C SER A 436 -11.31 31.75 17.42
N ALA A 437 -10.65 31.69 16.26
CA ALA A 437 -9.30 32.21 16.04
C ALA A 437 -9.12 32.93 14.68
N VAL A 438 -10.14 33.67 14.25
CA VAL A 438 -10.16 34.34 12.94
C VAL A 438 -9.04 35.38 12.83
N GLU A 439 -8.77 36.10 13.90
CA GLU A 439 -7.76 37.16 13.97
C GLU A 439 -6.34 36.63 13.76
N GLN A 440 -6.10 35.35 14.07
CA GLN A 440 -4.81 34.68 13.86
C GLN A 440 -4.72 34.01 12.48
N LEU A 441 -5.74 34.14 11.63
CA LEU A 441 -5.81 33.50 10.31
C LEU A 441 -5.54 32.00 10.37
N GLN A 442 -6.04 31.34 11.42
CA GLN A 442 -5.94 29.89 11.55
C GLN A 442 -6.75 29.19 10.45
N GLY A 443 -6.34 27.98 10.07
CA GLY A 443 -7.01 27.21 9.02
C GLY A 443 -8.47 26.90 9.34
N ARG A 444 -8.84 26.93 10.62
CA ARG A 444 -10.11 26.42 11.13
C ARG A 444 -11.37 27.15 10.68
N PHE A 445 -11.27 28.31 10.02
CA PHE A 445 -12.45 29.05 9.56
C PHE A 445 -13.41 28.18 8.72
N PRO A 446 -14.70 28.07 9.06
CA PRO A 446 -15.62 27.13 8.42
C PRO A 446 -16.23 27.72 7.14
N HIS A 447 -16.35 26.91 6.10
CA HIS A 447 -17.19 27.18 4.93
C HIS A 447 -18.34 26.19 4.90
N LEU A 448 -19.53 26.63 4.49
CA LEU A 448 -20.78 25.89 4.69
C LEU A 448 -21.56 25.69 3.38
N SER A 449 -22.28 24.58 3.24
CA SER A 449 -23.28 24.35 2.18
C SER A 449 -24.65 24.05 2.76
N ASN A 450 -25.71 24.58 2.14
CA ASN A 450 -27.10 24.48 2.61
C ASN A 450 -27.31 24.93 4.06
N ALA A 451 -26.40 25.76 4.57
CA ALA A 451 -26.49 26.36 5.89
C ALA A 451 -26.16 27.84 5.83
N ARG A 452 -26.77 28.64 6.72
CA ARG A 452 -26.46 30.07 6.88
C ARG A 452 -26.02 30.37 8.30
N ALA A 453 -24.93 31.13 8.44
CA ALA A 453 -24.34 31.51 9.73
C ALA A 453 -24.17 33.04 9.86
N GLU A 454 -24.51 33.57 11.03
CA GLU A 454 -24.22 34.94 11.43
C GLU A 454 -23.16 34.94 12.54
N ILE A 455 -22.03 35.60 12.31
CA ILE A 455 -20.85 35.58 13.18
C ILE A 455 -20.55 37.01 13.65
N ASP A 456 -20.25 37.16 14.92
CA ASP A 456 -19.95 38.43 15.59
C ASP A 456 -18.58 38.34 16.27
N LEU A 457 -17.52 38.80 15.59
CA LEU A 457 -16.13 38.69 16.06
C LEU A 457 -15.82 39.63 17.21
N SER A 458 -16.66 40.63 17.50
CA SER A 458 -16.52 41.49 18.67
C SER A 458 -16.79 40.73 19.99
N ARG A 459 -17.28 39.50 19.91
CA ARG A 459 -17.58 38.62 21.05
C ARG A 459 -16.40 37.70 21.38
N PRO A 460 -16.29 37.27 22.65
CA PRO A 460 -15.27 36.29 23.03
C PRO A 460 -15.45 34.98 22.25
N PRO A 461 -14.36 34.30 21.88
CA PRO A 461 -14.42 32.94 21.31
C PRO A 461 -15.30 32.01 22.16
N GLY A 462 -16.14 31.20 21.52
CA GLY A 462 -17.16 30.38 22.19
C GLY A 462 -18.55 31.05 22.24
N GLN A 463 -18.66 32.32 21.84
CA GLN A 463 -19.92 33.07 21.79
C GLN A 463 -20.10 33.89 20.50
N ARG A 464 -19.33 33.57 19.45
CA ARG A 464 -19.26 34.35 18.20
C ARG A 464 -20.38 34.00 17.22
N LEU A 465 -20.82 32.75 17.16
CA LEU A 465 -21.95 32.30 16.35
C LEU A 465 -23.26 32.79 16.98
N ARG A 466 -23.97 33.63 16.25
CA ARG A 466 -25.25 34.23 16.68
C ARG A 466 -26.43 33.40 16.25
N SER A 467 -26.39 32.91 15.02
CA SER A 467 -27.43 32.08 14.44
C SER A 467 -26.81 31.10 13.46
N LEU A 468 -27.42 29.92 13.39
CA LEU A 468 -27.12 28.89 12.42
C LEU A 468 -28.43 28.27 11.93
N SER A 469 -28.57 28.16 10.62
CA SER A 469 -29.71 27.52 9.98
C SER A 469 -29.24 26.49 8.95
N VAL A 470 -30.01 25.43 8.75
CA VAL A 470 -29.81 24.40 7.72
C VAL A 470 -31.10 24.27 6.92
N GLY A 471 -31.00 24.25 5.59
CA GLY A 471 -32.19 24.19 4.70
C GLY A 471 -33.19 25.32 4.94
N GLY A 472 -32.73 26.48 5.40
CA GLY A 472 -33.56 27.65 5.72
C GLY A 472 -34.28 27.60 7.08
N LYS A 473 -34.04 26.58 7.90
CA LYS A 473 -34.62 26.48 9.25
C LYS A 473 -33.53 26.62 10.32
N PRO A 474 -33.80 27.27 11.47
CA PRO A 474 -32.86 27.30 12.59
C PRO A 474 -32.42 25.88 12.97
N VAL A 475 -31.14 25.71 13.31
CA VAL A 475 -30.61 24.39 13.67
C VAL A 475 -31.30 23.90 14.96
N GLY A 476 -31.97 22.76 14.88
CA GLY A 476 -32.43 22.03 16.07
C GLY A 476 -31.25 21.34 16.75
N LEU A 477 -30.91 21.71 17.98
CA LEU A 477 -29.69 21.21 18.66
C LEU A 477 -29.69 19.69 18.88
N SER A 478 -30.85 19.08 19.08
CA SER A 478 -31.00 17.62 19.20
C SER A 478 -31.35 16.92 17.89
N THR A 479 -31.51 17.68 16.79
CA THR A 479 -31.78 17.10 15.46
C THR A 479 -30.50 16.52 14.88
N HIS A 480 -30.61 15.37 14.23
CA HIS A 480 -29.52 14.74 13.51
C HIS A 480 -29.43 15.26 12.07
N TYR A 481 -28.21 15.51 11.60
CA TYR A 481 -27.91 15.97 10.25
C TYR A 481 -26.83 15.08 9.64
N ARG A 482 -27.00 14.77 8.36
CA ARG A 482 -25.94 14.21 7.52
C ARG A 482 -24.99 15.35 7.16
N LEU A 483 -23.83 15.40 7.81
CA LEU A 483 -22.77 16.38 7.56
C LEU A 483 -21.72 15.82 6.61
N ALA A 484 -21.65 16.36 5.39
CA ALA A 484 -20.54 16.11 4.49
C ALA A 484 -19.31 16.95 4.88
N THR A 485 -18.15 16.31 5.07
CA THR A 485 -16.91 16.99 5.46
C THR A 485 -15.68 16.25 4.95
N SER A 486 -14.47 16.75 5.24
CA SER A 486 -13.23 16.05 4.91
C SER A 486 -12.87 15.01 5.98
N SER A 487 -12.16 13.95 5.59
CA SER A 487 -11.63 12.94 6.52
C SER A 487 -10.79 13.55 7.65
N PHE A 488 -10.07 14.64 7.38
CA PHE A 488 -9.28 15.39 8.37
C PHE A 488 -10.15 16.03 9.45
N LEU A 489 -11.24 16.72 9.08
CA LEU A 489 -12.16 17.31 10.07
C LEU A 489 -12.96 16.25 10.81
N ALA A 490 -13.37 15.17 10.13
CA ALA A 490 -14.04 14.04 10.77
C ALA A 490 -13.15 13.32 11.82
N ALA A 491 -11.83 13.42 11.69
CA ALA A 491 -10.88 12.93 12.69
C ALA A 491 -10.59 13.95 13.81
N GLY A 492 -11.24 15.12 13.81
CA GLY A 492 -11.07 16.17 14.81
C GLY A 492 -9.94 17.18 14.51
N GLY A 493 -9.42 17.20 13.28
CA GLY A 493 -8.37 18.13 12.85
C GLY A 493 -8.75 19.60 13.03
N ASP A 494 -7.74 20.47 13.16
CA ASP A 494 -7.88 21.95 13.17
C ASP A 494 -8.88 22.52 14.19
N GLY A 495 -9.07 21.82 15.32
CA GLY A 495 -9.97 22.24 16.40
C GLY A 495 -11.40 21.69 16.30
N TYR A 496 -11.65 20.76 15.37
CA TYR A 496 -12.97 20.14 15.16
C TYR A 496 -13.19 18.86 15.99
N GLY A 497 -12.63 18.80 17.21
CA GLY A 497 -12.69 17.60 18.06
C GLY A 497 -14.10 17.10 18.40
N MET A 498 -15.13 17.96 18.32
CA MET A 498 -16.54 17.58 18.49
C MET A 498 -17.08 16.66 17.38
N LEU A 499 -16.43 16.64 16.22
CA LEU A 499 -16.76 15.74 15.10
C LEU A 499 -16.10 14.37 15.26
N ALA A 500 -15.03 14.27 16.06
CA ALA A 500 -14.34 13.02 16.29
C ALA A 500 -15.25 12.02 17.01
N GLY A 501 -15.36 10.81 16.46
CA GLY A 501 -16.22 9.75 17.01
C GLY A 501 -17.70 9.85 16.62
N ALA A 502 -18.11 10.86 15.84
CA ALA A 502 -19.45 10.86 15.24
C ALA A 502 -19.60 9.65 14.30
N PRO A 503 -20.77 8.97 14.28
CA PRO A 503 -21.00 7.84 13.39
C PRO A 503 -20.78 8.22 11.93
N ARG A 504 -20.02 7.42 11.19
CA ARG A 504 -19.76 7.60 9.76
C ARG A 504 -20.84 6.89 8.95
N LEU A 505 -21.57 7.64 8.15
CA LEU A 505 -22.56 7.13 7.19
C LEU A 505 -21.91 6.78 5.86
N VAL A 506 -20.85 7.50 5.49
CA VAL A 506 -20.00 7.20 4.33
C VAL A 506 -18.54 7.20 4.80
N GLU A 507 -17.88 6.06 4.60
CA GLU A 507 -16.49 5.82 5.01
C GLU A 507 -15.47 6.40 4.02
N ASP A 508 -14.26 6.71 4.51
CA ASP A 508 -13.14 7.27 3.73
C ASP A 508 -12.88 6.47 2.44
N ARG A 509 -12.89 5.14 2.56
CA ARG A 509 -12.64 4.21 1.46
C ARG A 509 -13.65 4.36 0.31
N ASN A 510 -14.87 4.79 0.58
CA ASN A 510 -15.96 4.78 -0.39
C ASN A 510 -16.03 6.07 -1.21
N THR A 511 -15.08 6.99 -1.04
CA THR A 511 -15.08 8.29 -1.74
C THR A 511 -13.69 8.62 -2.28
N ASP A 512 -13.65 9.60 -3.18
CA ASP A 512 -12.41 10.09 -3.78
C ASP A 512 -11.90 11.35 -3.07
N PHE A 513 -10.67 11.77 -3.39
CA PHE A 513 -10.13 13.02 -2.89
C PHE A 513 -11.05 14.20 -3.24
N VAL A 514 -11.21 15.13 -2.32
CA VAL A 514 -12.04 16.33 -2.52
C VAL A 514 -11.61 17.09 -3.78
N SER A 515 -10.30 17.16 -4.06
CA SER A 515 -9.73 17.74 -5.26
C SER A 515 -10.19 17.04 -6.54
N THR A 516 -10.18 15.70 -6.57
CA THR A 516 -10.61 14.94 -7.75
C THR A 516 -12.12 15.00 -7.97
N GLN A 517 -12.92 15.01 -6.90
CA GLN A 517 -14.37 15.19 -7.01
C GLN A 517 -14.69 16.57 -7.62
N LEU A 518 -13.97 17.62 -7.19
CA LEU A 518 -14.08 18.95 -7.77
C LEU A 518 -13.68 18.98 -9.25
N ILE A 519 -12.53 18.39 -9.61
CA ILE A 519 -12.09 18.27 -11.01
C ILE A 519 -13.17 17.59 -11.85
N SER A 520 -13.72 16.48 -11.36
CA SER A 520 -14.76 15.71 -12.07
C SER A 520 -16.06 16.48 -12.23
N GLN A 521 -16.45 17.30 -11.24
CA GLN A 521 -17.60 18.18 -11.37
C GLN A 521 -17.37 19.25 -12.41
N ILE A 522 -16.31 20.05 -12.28
CA ILE A 522 -16.03 21.16 -13.20
C ILE A 522 -15.87 20.65 -14.64
N THR A 523 -15.19 19.51 -14.82
CA THR A 523 -15.00 18.90 -16.16
C THR A 523 -16.34 18.49 -16.79
N ARG A 524 -17.32 18.03 -15.99
CA ARG A 524 -18.66 17.68 -16.48
C ARG A 524 -19.47 18.93 -16.84
N ASP A 525 -19.35 19.98 -16.03
CA ASP A 525 -20.12 21.22 -16.20
C ASP A 525 -19.55 22.10 -17.33
N GLY A 526 -18.25 21.98 -17.63
CA GLY A 526 -17.54 22.77 -18.65
C GLY A 526 -17.18 24.19 -18.20
N GLU A 527 -17.80 24.69 -17.14
CA GLU A 527 -17.52 25.97 -16.49
C GLU A 527 -17.39 25.79 -14.97
N PHE A 528 -16.59 26.65 -14.34
CA PHE A 528 -16.54 26.74 -12.88
C PHE A 528 -17.18 28.05 -12.43
N VAL A 529 -18.31 27.94 -11.72
CA VAL A 529 -19.17 29.07 -11.31
C VAL A 529 -19.21 29.23 -9.78
N PRO A 530 -18.08 29.47 -9.10
CA PRO A 530 -18.06 29.76 -7.68
C PRO A 530 -18.74 31.12 -7.42
N ARG A 531 -19.57 31.18 -6.38
CA ARG A 531 -20.38 32.35 -6.05
C ARG A 531 -20.44 32.61 -4.56
N LEU A 532 -20.58 33.89 -4.21
CA LEU A 532 -21.06 34.31 -2.91
C LEU A 532 -22.59 34.34 -2.93
N ASP A 533 -23.23 33.89 -1.87
CA ASP A 533 -24.70 33.92 -1.74
C ASP A 533 -25.18 34.37 -0.34
N GLY A 534 -24.27 34.97 0.43
CA GLY A 534 -24.55 35.53 1.74
C GLY A 534 -24.87 34.43 2.76
N ARG A 535 -24.38 33.21 2.54
CA ARG A 535 -24.54 32.12 3.52
C ARG A 535 -23.72 32.35 4.77
N MET A 536 -22.77 33.28 4.76
CA MET A 536 -22.01 33.60 5.97
C MET A 536 -21.77 35.10 6.09
N THR A 537 -22.28 35.68 7.16
CA THR A 537 -22.05 37.09 7.49
C THR A 537 -21.11 37.18 8.69
N VAL A 538 -19.99 37.90 8.51
CA VAL A 538 -19.01 38.12 9.58
C VAL A 538 -18.99 39.59 9.94
N ARG A 539 -19.52 39.91 11.12
CA ARG A 539 -19.43 41.25 11.73
C ARG A 539 -18.15 41.35 12.55
N ARG A 540 -17.48 42.49 12.45
CA ARG A 540 -16.27 42.83 13.22
C ARG A 540 -16.60 43.89 14.26
#